data_AF-A0A2V5V0E3-F1
#
_entry.id   AF-A0A2V5V0E3-F1
#
_cell.length_a   1.000
_cell.length_b   1.000
_cell.length_c   1.000
_cell.angle_alpha   90.00
_cell.angle_beta   90.00
_cell.angle_gamma   90.00
#
_symmetry.space_group_name_H-M   'P 1'
#
loop_
_entity.id
_entity.type
_entity.pdbx_description
1 polymer ?
#
loop_
_entity_poly.entity_id
_entity_poly.type
_entity_poly.pdbx_seq_one_letter_code
_entity_poly.pdbx_strand_id
1 'polypeptide(L)' 'MFVGHYGVAFAVKTERNKIPLWVLFVAVQLLDFLWAPFVLLGIEKVRFVPGITATNALDLYYMPYTHSLLGALF' A
#
# COMPACT_ATOMS: atom_id res chain seq x y z
N MET A 1 2.23 1.76 7.46
CA MET A 1 3.39 1.26 6.70
C MET A 1 3.85 2.22 5.59
N PHE A 2 3.18 3.33 5.31
CA PHE A 2 3.57 4.28 4.23
C PHE A 2 5.00 4.82 4.30
N VAL A 3 5.46 5.29 5.46
CA VAL A 3 6.79 5.94 5.59
C VAL A 3 7.94 5.00 5.22
N GLY A 4 7.84 3.71 5.55
CA GLY A 4 8.87 2.72 5.20
C GLY A 4 8.99 2.49 3.69
N HIS A 5 7.87 2.51 2.96
CA HIS A 5 7.83 2.29 1.52
C HIS A 5 8.45 3.47 0.76
N TYR A 6 8.16 4.70 1.19
CA TYR A 6 8.74 5.90 0.57
C TYR A 6 10.26 5.96 0.68
N GLY A 7 10.87 5.34 1.69
CA GLY A 7 12.33 5.23 1.80
C GLY A 7 12.97 4.60 0.56
N VAL A 8 12.33 3.57 -0.02
CA VAL A 8 12.82 2.91 -1.24
C VAL A 8 12.69 3.83 -2.46
N ALA A 9 11.60 4.59 -2.56
CA ALA A 9 11.41 5.56 -3.64
C ALA A 9 12.50 6.64 -3.63
N PHE A 10 12.89 7.12 -2.44
CA PHE A 10 14.02 8.03 -2.30
C PHE A 10 15.36 7.38 -2.64
N ALA A 11 15.59 6.13 -2.21
CA ALA A 11 16.83 5.41 -2.49
C ALA A 11 17.06 5.15 -4.00
N VAL A 12 15.98 4.90 -4.74
CA VAL A 12 16.02 4.59 -6.18
C VAL A 12 16.06 5.86 -7.05
N LYS A 13 15.66 7.02 -6.50
CA LYS A 13 15.70 8.28 -7.22
C LYS A 13 17.14 8.76 -7.35
N THR A 14 17.62 8.87 -8.59
CA THR A 14 18.96 9.34 -8.93
C THR A 14 18.91 10.30 -10.11
N GLU A 15 19.99 11.03 -10.40
CA GLU A 15 20.08 11.89 -11.58
C GLU A 15 19.95 11.12 -12.90
N ARG A 16 20.41 9.86 -12.92
CA ARG A 16 20.26 8.95 -14.08
C ARG A 16 18.83 8.43 -14.22
N ASN A 17 18.11 8.28 -13.10
CA ASN A 17 16.73 7.84 -13.07
C ASN A 17 15.77 9.03 -13.24
N LYS A 18 15.38 9.27 -14.49
CA LYS A 18 14.48 10.37 -14.86
C LYS A 18 13.02 10.15 -14.46
N ILE A 19 12.66 8.98 -13.90
CA ILE A 19 11.30 8.72 -13.41
C ILE A 19 10.98 9.77 -12.32
N PRO A 20 9.85 10.49 -12.44
CA PRO A 20 9.50 11.51 -11.46
C PRO A 20 9.16 10.86 -10.11
N LEU A 21 9.51 11.55 -9.02
CA LEU A 21 9.45 10.98 -7.66
C LEU A 21 8.03 10.52 -7.28
N TRP A 22 7.00 11.24 -7.72
CA TRP A 22 5.61 10.87 -7.45
C TRP A 22 5.24 9.51 -8.07
N VAL A 23 5.81 9.15 -9.23
CA VAL A 23 5.61 7.83 -9.85
C VAL A 23 6.27 6.76 -8.99
N LEU A 24 7.46 7.03 -8.45
CA LEU A 24 8.13 6.10 -7.54
C LEU A 24 7.34 5.90 -6.26
N PHE A 25 6.68 6.93 -5.74
CA PHE A 25 5.76 6.78 -4.59
C PHE A 25 4.54 5.93 -4.91
N VAL A 26 3.93 6.10 -6.08
CA VAL A 26 2.83 5.23 -6.51
C VAL A 26 3.33 3.79 -6.68
N ALA A 27 4.52 3.60 -7.26
CA ALA A 27 5.08 2.27 -7.49
C ALA A 27 5.32 1.49 -6.19
N VAL A 28 5.92 2.11 -5.17
CA VAL A 28 6.19 1.44 -3.88
C VAL A 28 4.91 1.22 -3.06
N GLN A 29 3.79 1.85 -3.43
CA GLN A 29 2.52 1.81 -2.72
C GLN A 29 1.41 1.21 -3.59
N LEU A 30 1.77 0.52 -4.68
CA LEU A 30 0.82 0.11 -5.73
C LEU A 30 -0.30 -0.76 -5.16
N LEU A 31 0.03 -1.70 -4.28
CA LEU A 31 -0.94 -2.57 -3.61
C LEU A 31 -1.94 -1.77 -2.79
N ASP A 32 -1.52 -0.73 -2.07
CA ASP A 32 -2.42 0.13 -1.29
C ASP A 32 -3.33 0.98 -2.21
N PHE A 33 -2.82 1.42 -3.35
CA PHE A 33 -3.60 2.12 -4.38
C PHE A 33 -4.66 1.23 -5.02
N LEU A 34 -4.38 -0.07 -5.18
CA LEU A 34 -5.36 -1.06 -5.66
C LEU A 34 -6.32 -1.52 -4.56
N TRP A 35 -5.86 -1.56 -3.32
CA TRP A 35 -6.67 -1.93 -2.16
C TRP A 35 -7.79 -0.92 -1.91
N ALA A 36 -7.52 0.39 -2.05
CA ALA A 36 -8.53 1.43 -1.87
C ALA A 36 -9.82 1.21 -2.71
N PRO A 37 -9.77 1.04 -4.04
CA PRO A 37 -10.97 0.73 -4.83
C PRO A 37 -11.55 -0.64 -4.49
N PHE A 38 -10.76 -1.66 -4.14
CA PHE A 38 -11.27 -2.98 -3.78
C PHE A 38 -12.13 -2.93 -2.52
N VAL A 39 -11.72 -2.12 -1.54
CA VAL A 39 -12.51 -1.85 -0.33
C VAL A 39 -13.76 -1.04 -0.65
N LEU A 40 -13.66 -0.01 -1.49
CA LEU A 40 -14.82 0.81 -1.90
C LEU A 40 -15.88 -0.02 -2.65
N LEU A 41 -15.43 -1.02 -3.43
CA LEU A 41 -16.29 -1.96 -4.13
C LEU A 41 -16.78 -3.12 -3.24
N GLY A 42 -16.34 -3.20 -1.98
CA GLY A 42 -16.71 -4.26 -1.03
C GLY A 42 -16.10 -5.63 -1.33
N ILE A 43 -15.12 -5.71 -2.25
CA ILE A 43 -14.39 -6.93 -2.61
C ILE A 43 -13.44 -7.32 -1.46
N GLU A 44 -12.72 -6.34 -0.94
CA GLU A 44 -11.88 -6.49 0.25
C GLU A 44 -12.54 -5.75 1.42
N LYS A 45 -12.27 -6.21 2.64
CA LYS A 45 -12.98 -5.71 3.82
C LYS A 45 -12.02 -5.20 4.88
N VAL A 46 -12.41 -4.07 5.42
CA VAL A 46 -11.78 -3.41 6.56
C VAL A 46 -12.86 -3.09 7.57
N ARG A 47 -12.50 -3.07 8.85
CA ARG A 47 -13.36 -2.52 9.91
C ARG A 47 -12.52 -1.60 10.80
N PHE A 48 -13.18 -0.62 11.41
CA PHE A 48 -12.54 0.30 12.33
C PHE A 48 -12.71 -0.21 13.75
N VAL A 49 -11.60 -0.56 14.40
CA VAL A 49 -11.55 -1.04 15.79
C VAL A 49 -10.59 -0.16 16.57
N PRO A 50 -11.09 0.80 17.37
CA PRO A 50 -10.24 1.67 18.18
C PRO A 50 -9.32 0.86 19.09
N GLY A 51 -8.04 1.19 19.10
CA GLY A 51 -7.05 0.55 19.98
C GLY A 51 -6.58 -0.84 19.54
N ILE A 52 -6.97 -1.34 18.36
CA ILE A 52 -6.51 -2.66 17.87
C ILE A 52 -4.99 -2.71 17.62
N THR A 53 -4.40 -1.60 17.16
CA THR A 53 -2.95 -1.41 17.14
C THR A 53 -2.58 -0.10 17.83
N ALA A 54 -1.30 0.03 18.21
CA ALA A 54 -0.78 1.26 18.82
C ALA A 54 -0.78 2.47 17.86
N THR A 55 -0.89 2.26 16.54
CA THR A 55 -0.65 3.31 15.53
C THR A 55 -1.81 3.51 14.55
N ASN A 56 -2.70 2.53 14.38
CA ASN A 56 -3.88 2.64 13.54
C ASN A 56 -5.07 1.85 14.12
N ALA A 57 -6.28 2.28 13.77
CA ALA A 57 -7.52 1.60 14.16
C ALA A 57 -8.09 0.70 13.03
N LEU A 58 -7.27 0.34 12.04
CA LEU A 58 -7.70 -0.41 10.87
C LEU A 58 -7.50 -1.90 11.11
N ASP A 59 -8.58 -2.65 11.19
CA ASP A 59 -8.55 -4.10 11.15
C ASP A 59 -8.81 -4.59 9.72
N LEU A 60 -7.73 -5.03 9.09
CA LEU A 60 -7.65 -5.44 7.69
C LEU A 60 -7.92 -6.94 7.53
N TYR A 61 -9.11 -7.39 7.93
CA TYR A 61 -9.38 -8.81 8.16
C TYR A 61 -9.63 -9.65 6.90
N TYR A 62 -9.85 -9.04 5.72
CA TYR A 62 -10.12 -9.77 4.48
C TYR A 62 -9.56 -9.05 3.25
N MET A 63 -8.39 -9.48 2.78
CA MET A 63 -7.69 -8.91 1.60
C MET A 63 -7.06 -10.01 0.73
N PRO A 64 -7.85 -10.95 0.18
CA PRO A 64 -7.33 -12.11 -0.53
C PRO A 64 -6.81 -11.80 -1.94
N TYR A 65 -6.94 -10.57 -2.44
CA TYR A 65 -6.48 -10.23 -3.78
C TYR A 65 -5.24 -9.35 -3.72
N THR A 66 -5.35 -8.15 -3.14
CA THR A 66 -4.26 -7.16 -3.15
C THR A 66 -3.11 -7.56 -2.25
N HIS A 67 -3.39 -8.17 -1.09
CA HIS A 67 -2.39 -8.59 -0.10
C HIS A 67 -2.24 -10.12 -0.02
N SER A 68 -2.53 -10.80 -1.12
CA SER A 68 -2.20 -12.23 -1.27
C SER A 68 -0.77 -12.41 -1.76
N LEU A 69 -0.24 -13.64 -1.62
CA LEU A 69 1.08 -13.97 -2.19
C LEU A 69 1.16 -13.65 -3.68
N LEU A 70 0.11 -13.96 -4.44
CA LEU A 70 0.06 -13.65 -5.87
C LEU A 70 -0.01 -12.14 -6.09
N GLY A 71 -0.85 -11.43 -5.33
CA GLY A 71 -0.96 -9.97 -5.42
C GLY A 71 0.32 -9.21 -5.06
N ALA A 72 1.17 -9.77 -4.20
CA ALA A 72 2.45 -9.15 -3.80
C ALA A 72 3.64 -9.54 -4.70
N LEU A 73 3.49 -10.53 -5.57
CA LEU A 73 4.53 -10.94 -6.52
C LEU A 73 4.50 -10.15 -7.83
N PHE A 74 3.36 -9.53 -8.14
CA PHE A 74 3.13 -8.76 -9.37
C PHE A 74 2.90 -7.28 -9.03
#